data_AF-A0A3A2ZZJ3-F1
#
_entry.id   AF-A0A3A2ZZJ3-F1
#
_cell.length_a   1.000
_cell.length_b   1.000
_cell.length_c   1.000
_cell.angle_alpha   90.00
_cell.angle_beta   90.00
_cell.angle_gamma   90.00
#
_symmetry.space_group_name_H-M   'P 1'
#
loop_
_entity.id
_entity.type
_entity.pdbx_description
1 polymer ?
#
loop_
_entity_poly.entity_id
_entity_poly.type
_entity_poly.pdbx_seq_one_letter_code
_entity_poly.pdbx_strand_id
1 'polypeptide(L)'
;MPAGQGNLTGSSDPRAVPHGHWDSFPSEPFPTYSGTKSIIYRSEDGRVVFGMLREKGKDTLVWPVDEFLVVTEGWIKMDVHDGESFILKKGDVMVMKKGQVITFECSDDFANVTVFLDFEERVSLV
;
A
#
# COMPACT_ATOMS: atom_id res chain seq x y z
N MET A 1 1.34 13.76 -18.51
CA MET A 1 2.40 12.90 -17.93
C MET A 1 2.37 11.56 -18.65
N PRO A 2 3.51 10.92 -18.93
CA PRO A 2 3.58 9.55 -19.46
C PRO A 2 2.85 8.53 -18.57
N ALA A 3 2.33 7.46 -19.17
CA ALA A 3 1.78 6.33 -18.41
C ALA A 3 2.86 5.68 -17.54
N GLY A 4 2.50 5.27 -16.33
CA GLY A 4 3.42 4.67 -15.35
C GLY A 4 4.29 5.69 -14.60
N GLN A 5 4.10 7.00 -14.79
CA GLN A 5 4.79 8.01 -13.98
C GLN A 5 3.87 8.53 -12.86
N GLY A 6 4.40 8.59 -11.64
CA GLY A 6 3.69 9.07 -10.46
C GLY A 6 3.75 10.59 -10.26
N ASN A 7 2.82 11.13 -9.47
CA ASN A 7 2.81 12.51 -8.97
C ASN A 7 3.26 12.53 -7.51
N LEU A 8 4.57 12.67 -7.30
CA LEU A 8 5.19 12.52 -5.98
C LEU A 8 5.21 13.81 -5.15
N THR A 9 4.69 14.91 -5.69
CA THR A 9 4.73 16.24 -5.07
C THR A 9 3.34 16.77 -4.70
N GLY A 10 2.28 16.08 -5.09
CA GLY A 10 0.91 16.52 -4.85
C GLY A 10 0.46 17.65 -5.76
N SER A 11 1.19 17.89 -6.86
CA SER A 11 0.89 18.97 -7.80
C SER A 11 -0.54 18.90 -8.31
N SER A 12 -1.23 20.05 -8.33
CA SER A 12 -2.56 20.21 -8.93
C SER A 12 -2.52 20.53 -10.43
N ASP A 13 -1.34 20.49 -11.08
CA ASP A 13 -1.25 20.66 -12.54
C ASP A 13 -2.05 19.54 -13.24
N PRO A 14 -3.04 19.87 -14.08
CA PRO A 14 -3.84 18.85 -14.79
C PRO A 14 -3.00 17.93 -15.69
N ARG A 15 -1.77 18.32 -16.04
CA ARG A 15 -0.84 17.47 -16.80
C ARG A 15 -0.08 16.47 -15.93
N ALA A 16 -0.15 16.60 -14.60
CA ALA A 16 0.49 15.75 -13.61
C ALA A 16 -0.46 14.70 -13.02
N VAL A 17 -1.52 14.32 -13.74
CA VAL A 17 -2.42 13.22 -13.33
C VAL A 17 -1.76 11.86 -13.55
N PRO A 18 -1.46 11.09 -12.48
CA PRO A 18 -0.88 9.76 -12.62
C PRO A 18 -1.90 8.76 -13.16
N HIS A 19 -1.47 7.94 -14.12
CA HIS A 19 -2.27 6.87 -14.71
C HIS A 19 -1.35 5.79 -15.31
N GLY A 20 -1.84 4.55 -15.38
CA GLY A 20 -1.09 3.40 -15.88
C GLY A 20 -1.66 2.08 -15.37
N HIS A 21 -1.08 0.96 -15.82
CA HIS A 21 -1.38 -0.34 -15.23
C HIS A 21 -0.71 -0.44 -13.84
N TRP A 22 -1.27 -1.27 -12.95
CA TRP A 22 -0.84 -1.29 -11.55
C TRP A 22 0.62 -1.74 -11.36
N ASP A 23 1.21 -2.45 -12.31
CA ASP A 23 2.60 -2.91 -12.27
C ASP A 23 3.57 -2.05 -13.10
N SER A 24 3.09 -0.93 -13.68
CA SER A 24 3.86 -0.14 -14.65
C SER A 24 4.66 1.01 -14.05
N PHE A 25 4.54 1.26 -12.74
CA PHE A 25 5.18 2.38 -12.06
C PHE A 25 6.57 2.00 -11.53
N PRO A 26 7.56 2.92 -11.55
CA PRO A 26 8.89 2.67 -11.02
C PRO A 26 8.86 2.08 -9.63
N SER A 27 9.50 0.93 -9.49
CA SER A 27 9.59 0.21 -8.22
C SER A 27 10.92 0.51 -7.54
N GLU A 28 10.85 0.75 -6.24
CA GLU A 28 11.97 0.86 -5.33
C GLU A 28 11.99 -0.35 -4.40
N PRO A 29 13.16 -0.75 -3.86
CA PRO A 29 13.21 -1.79 -2.84
C PRO A 29 12.33 -1.46 -1.63
N PHE A 30 11.67 -2.47 -1.08
CA PHE A 30 10.95 -2.41 0.19
C PHE A 30 11.47 -3.54 1.09
N PRO A 31 12.66 -3.35 1.72
CA PRO A 31 13.41 -4.44 2.34
C PRO A 31 12.67 -5.11 3.50
N THR A 32 11.85 -4.36 4.23
CA THR A 32 11.09 -4.80 5.41
C THR A 32 10.33 -6.09 5.14
N TYR A 33 9.76 -6.24 3.95
CA TYR A 33 8.98 -7.42 3.54
C TYR A 33 9.56 -8.12 2.31
N SER A 34 10.90 -8.02 2.13
CA SER A 34 11.64 -8.63 1.01
C SER A 34 11.02 -8.32 -0.36
N GLY A 35 10.55 -7.08 -0.50
CA GLY A 35 9.59 -6.67 -1.51
C GLY A 35 10.01 -5.47 -2.33
N THR A 36 9.05 -4.92 -3.06
CA THR A 36 9.20 -3.65 -3.75
C THR A 36 7.97 -2.77 -3.51
N LYS A 37 8.18 -1.45 -3.58
CA LYS A 37 7.14 -0.45 -3.50
C LYS A 37 7.21 0.49 -4.70
N SER A 38 6.08 0.93 -5.20
CA SER A 38 5.97 2.01 -6.18
C SER A 38 5.06 3.09 -5.62
N ILE A 39 5.45 4.36 -5.70
CA ILE A 39 4.58 5.48 -5.30
C ILE A 39 3.92 6.06 -6.55
N ILE A 40 2.58 6.04 -6.56
CA ILE A 40 1.75 6.58 -7.65
C ILE A 40 1.46 8.06 -7.40
N TYR A 41 1.11 8.38 -6.16
CA TYR A 41 0.77 9.73 -5.73
C TYR A 41 1.21 9.96 -4.30
N ARG A 42 1.64 11.19 -4.02
CA ARG A 42 1.83 11.69 -2.66
C ARG A 42 1.21 13.08 -2.58
N SER A 43 0.42 13.35 -1.54
CA SER A 43 -0.11 14.69 -1.30
C SER A 43 0.99 15.69 -0.96
N GLU A 44 0.71 16.98 -1.12
CA GLU A 44 1.67 18.05 -0.85
C GLU A 44 2.21 18.02 0.59
N ASP A 45 1.32 17.79 1.56
CA ASP A 45 1.68 17.60 2.97
C ASP A 45 2.28 16.21 3.27
N GLY A 46 2.21 15.29 2.31
CA GLY A 46 2.68 13.91 2.41
C GLY A 46 1.87 13.03 3.35
N ARG A 47 0.69 13.46 3.77
CA ARG A 47 -0.25 12.73 4.64
C ARG A 47 -1.04 11.65 3.92
N VAL A 48 -1.09 11.71 2.58
CA VAL A 48 -1.75 10.72 1.74
C VAL A 48 -0.75 10.18 0.73
N VAL A 49 -0.65 8.86 0.65
CA VAL A 49 0.22 8.17 -0.30
C VAL A 49 -0.54 7.05 -0.98
N PHE A 50 -0.55 7.05 -2.30
CA PHE A 50 -1.07 5.95 -3.10
C PHE A 50 0.14 5.17 -3.61
N GLY A 51 0.12 3.86 -3.42
CA GLY A 51 1.24 3.02 -3.79
C GLY A 51 0.81 1.65 -4.30
N MET A 52 1.81 0.94 -4.80
CA MET A 52 1.74 -0.49 -5.06
C MET A 52 2.80 -1.17 -4.23
N LEU A 53 2.45 -2.26 -3.58
CA LEU A 53 3.39 -3.07 -2.81
C LEU A 53 3.45 -4.47 -3.38
N ARG A 54 4.65 -5.03 -3.43
CA ARG A 54 4.91 -6.47 -3.55
C ARG A 54 5.62 -6.89 -2.28
N GLU A 55 5.04 -7.83 -1.55
CA GLU A 55 5.45 -8.16 -0.19
C GLU A 55 5.43 -9.66 0.01
N LYS A 56 6.31 -10.15 0.88
CA LYS A 56 6.44 -11.58 1.17
C LYS A 56 6.64 -11.80 2.66
N GLY A 57 6.29 -13.00 3.10
CA GLY A 57 6.57 -13.45 4.46
C GLY A 57 5.44 -13.11 5.41
N LYS A 58 5.80 -12.96 6.69
CA LYS A 58 4.87 -12.86 7.81
C LYS A 58 5.41 -11.89 8.85
N ASP A 59 4.53 -11.09 9.42
CA ASP A 59 4.87 -10.17 10.50
C ASP A 59 3.69 -9.95 11.47
N THR A 60 3.96 -9.31 12.61
CA THR A 60 2.97 -8.83 13.55
C THR A 60 3.31 -7.41 13.98
N LEU A 61 2.40 -6.47 13.76
CA LEU A 61 2.63 -5.06 14.08
C LEU A 61 1.37 -4.33 14.52
N VAL A 62 1.60 -3.18 15.16
CA VAL A 62 0.58 -2.14 15.34
C VAL A 62 0.49 -1.37 14.04
N TRP A 63 -0.67 -1.38 13.37
CA TRP A 63 -0.85 -0.76 12.07
C TRP A 63 -0.56 0.75 12.15
N PRO A 64 0.38 1.29 11.36
CA PRO A 64 0.96 2.61 11.63
C PRO A 64 0.11 3.78 11.12
N VAL A 65 -0.77 3.55 10.16
CA VAL A 65 -1.59 4.56 9.46
C VAL A 65 -2.96 3.97 9.15
N ASP A 66 -3.92 4.79 8.72
CA ASP A 66 -5.11 4.24 8.08
C ASP A 66 -4.73 3.77 6.67
N GLU A 67 -5.31 2.66 6.24
CA GLU A 67 -5.00 2.06 4.96
C GLU A 67 -6.24 1.52 4.27
N PHE A 68 -6.37 1.78 2.97
CA PHE A 68 -7.26 1.05 2.09
C PHE A 68 -6.42 0.29 1.07
N LEU A 69 -6.61 -1.02 0.94
CA LEU A 69 -5.93 -1.81 -0.09
C LEU A 69 -6.89 -2.63 -0.95
N VAL A 70 -6.45 -2.91 -2.17
CA VAL A 70 -7.01 -3.93 -3.06
C VAL A 70 -5.93 -4.91 -3.45
N VAL A 71 -6.22 -6.21 -3.32
CA VAL A 71 -5.28 -7.26 -3.73
C VAL A 71 -5.28 -7.36 -5.25
N THR A 72 -4.13 -7.23 -5.87
CA THR A 72 -3.96 -7.33 -7.33
C THR A 72 -3.43 -8.69 -7.76
N GLU A 73 -2.62 -9.34 -6.93
CA GLU A 73 -2.05 -10.68 -7.14
C GLU A 73 -1.86 -11.44 -5.83
N GLY A 74 -1.77 -12.77 -5.91
CA GLY A 74 -1.56 -13.63 -4.76
C GLY A 74 -2.68 -13.60 -3.72
N TRP A 75 -2.29 -13.81 -2.46
CA TRP A 75 -3.17 -13.73 -1.30
C TRP A 75 -2.43 -13.20 -0.07
N ILE A 76 -3.20 -12.62 0.86
CA ILE A 76 -2.74 -12.26 2.20
C ILE A 76 -3.72 -12.82 3.23
N LYS A 77 -3.18 -13.54 4.22
CA LYS A 77 -3.90 -14.02 5.38
C LYS A 77 -3.74 -13.01 6.50
N MET A 78 -4.85 -12.54 7.02
CA MET A 78 -4.94 -11.56 8.08
C MET A 78 -5.43 -12.23 9.36
N ASP A 79 -4.84 -11.86 10.48
CA ASP A 79 -5.32 -12.17 11.82
C ASP A 79 -5.34 -10.88 12.64
N VAL A 80 -6.53 -10.30 12.74
CA VAL A 80 -6.76 -9.07 13.49
C VAL A 80 -6.93 -9.45 14.96
N HIS A 81 -6.03 -8.98 15.82
CA HIS A 81 -6.10 -9.30 17.25
C HIS A 81 -7.41 -8.77 17.84
N ASP A 82 -8.06 -9.57 18.68
CA ASP A 82 -9.42 -9.34 19.21
C ASP A 82 -10.53 -9.27 18.14
N GLY A 83 -10.23 -9.68 16.90
CA GLY A 83 -11.15 -9.66 15.77
C GLY A 83 -11.24 -11.02 15.04
N GLU A 84 -11.41 -10.95 13.73
CA GLU A 84 -11.53 -12.12 12.85
C GLU A 84 -10.23 -12.36 12.08
N SER A 85 -9.96 -13.63 11.78
CA SER A 85 -8.95 -14.03 10.81
C SER A 85 -9.61 -14.32 9.45
N PHE A 86 -9.06 -13.77 8.38
CA PHE A 86 -9.59 -13.96 7.03
C PHE A 86 -8.46 -13.99 5.98
N ILE A 87 -8.77 -14.40 4.76
CA ILE A 87 -7.83 -14.42 3.65
C ILE A 87 -8.40 -13.56 2.53
N LEU A 88 -7.62 -12.57 2.10
CA LEU A 88 -7.91 -11.76 0.92
C LEU A 88 -7.15 -12.33 -0.28
N LYS A 89 -7.81 -12.33 -1.44
CA LYS A 89 -7.28 -12.77 -2.73
C LYS A 89 -7.51 -11.66 -3.76
N LYS A 90 -6.93 -11.83 -4.94
CA LYS A 90 -7.10 -10.91 -6.07
C LYS A 90 -8.55 -10.44 -6.24
N GLY A 91 -8.74 -9.12 -6.21
CA GLY A 91 -10.04 -8.45 -6.32
C GLY A 91 -10.68 -8.10 -4.98
N ASP A 92 -10.24 -8.69 -3.88
CA ASP A 92 -10.71 -8.35 -2.53
C ASP A 92 -10.11 -7.01 -2.07
N VAL A 93 -10.84 -6.35 -1.19
CA VAL A 93 -10.48 -5.05 -0.60
C VAL A 93 -10.47 -5.12 0.91
N MET A 94 -9.71 -4.23 1.54
CA MET A 94 -9.67 -4.11 3.00
C MET A 94 -9.41 -2.67 3.41
N VAL A 95 -9.96 -2.30 4.57
CA VAL A 95 -9.58 -1.08 5.30
C VAL A 95 -8.99 -1.48 6.64
N MET A 96 -7.81 -0.95 6.95
CA MET A 96 -7.18 -1.07 8.26
C MET A 96 -7.08 0.31 8.89
N LYS A 97 -7.21 0.35 10.21
CA LYS A 97 -7.16 1.56 11.01
C LYS A 97 -5.85 1.62 11.78
N LYS A 98 -5.28 2.82 11.86
CA LYS A 98 -4.11 3.10 12.70
C LYS A 98 -4.36 2.59 14.13
N GLY A 99 -3.39 1.88 14.68
CA GLY A 99 -3.44 1.34 16.05
C GLY A 99 -3.97 -0.09 16.19
N GLN A 100 -4.53 -0.70 15.14
CA GLN A 100 -4.92 -2.12 15.19
C GLN A 100 -3.69 -3.03 15.26
N VAL A 101 -3.71 -4.06 16.10
CA VAL A 101 -2.65 -5.07 16.11
C VAL A 101 -3.02 -6.21 15.16
N ILE A 102 -2.16 -6.48 14.20
CA ILE A 102 -2.45 -7.39 13.09
C ILE A 102 -1.25 -8.31 12.87
N THR A 103 -1.50 -9.60 12.78
CA THR A 103 -0.57 -10.58 12.21
C THR A 103 -0.96 -10.83 10.76
N PHE A 104 -0.02 -10.78 9.83
CA PHE A 104 -0.29 -11.13 8.44
C PHE A 104 0.71 -12.13 7.88
N GLU A 105 0.31 -12.88 6.86
CA GLU A 105 1.17 -13.77 6.07
C GLU A 105 0.78 -13.63 4.59
N CYS A 106 1.75 -13.42 3.71
CA CYS A 106 1.53 -13.22 2.27
C CYS A 106 2.08 -14.38 1.45
N SER A 107 1.44 -14.66 0.31
CA SER A 107 2.03 -15.53 -0.72
C SER A 107 3.26 -14.89 -1.38
N ASP A 108 4.13 -15.70 -1.99
CA ASP A 108 5.37 -15.23 -2.62
C ASP A 108 5.16 -14.23 -3.78
N ASP A 109 3.97 -14.25 -4.38
CA ASP A 109 3.52 -13.41 -5.49
C ASP A 109 2.51 -12.33 -5.06
N PHE A 110 2.32 -12.12 -3.75
CA PHE A 110 1.36 -11.14 -3.25
C PHE A 110 1.70 -9.72 -3.72
N ALA A 111 0.69 -9.06 -4.27
CA ALA A 111 0.76 -7.65 -4.63
C ALA A 111 -0.56 -6.95 -4.32
N ASN A 112 -0.47 -5.67 -3.97
CA ASN A 112 -1.63 -4.82 -3.72
C ASN A 112 -1.43 -3.42 -4.29
N VAL A 113 -2.55 -2.74 -4.52
CA VAL A 113 -2.62 -1.28 -4.67
C VAL A 113 -3.26 -0.74 -3.41
N THR A 114 -2.66 0.28 -2.84
CA THR A 114 -3.03 0.76 -1.51
C THR A 114 -2.99 2.27 -1.41
N VAL A 115 -3.80 2.81 -0.50
CA VAL A 115 -3.84 4.20 -0.07
C VAL A 115 -3.54 4.24 1.41
N PHE A 116 -2.44 4.88 1.76
CA PHE A 116 -2.05 5.18 3.13
C PHE A 116 -2.46 6.60 3.49
N LEU A 117 -3.08 6.77 4.65
CA LEU A 117 -3.54 8.05 5.16
C LEU A 117 -3.15 8.21 6.63
N ASP A 118 -2.55 9.35 6.95
CA ASP A 118 -2.33 9.76 8.34
C ASP A 118 -2.83 11.20 8.52
N PHE A 119 -3.75 11.40 9.46
CA PHE A 119 -4.39 12.70 9.67
C PHE A 119 -3.52 13.70 10.42
N GLU A 120 -2.45 13.22 11.06
CA GLU A 120 -1.62 14.01 11.96
C GLU A 120 -0.21 14.18 11.38
N GLU A 121 0.38 13.09 10.89
CA GLU A 121 1.78 13.01 10.51
C GLU A 121 1.99 12.71 9.01
N ARG A 122 3.20 12.97 8.52
CA ARG A 122 3.57 12.56 7.16
C ARG A 122 3.70 11.04 7.09
N VAL A 123 3.07 10.42 6.09
CA VAL A 123 3.19 8.97 5.87
C VAL A 123 4.62 8.63 5.45
N SER A 124 5.27 7.79 6.26
CA SER A 124 6.59 7.24 5.99
C SER A 124 6.47 5.78 5.54
N LEU A 125 6.82 5.52 4.29
CA LEU A 125 7.00 4.16 3.77
C LEU A 125 8.50 3.91 3.80
N VAL A 126 9.02 3.37 4.91
CA VAL A 126 10.45 3.05 5.06
C VAL A 126 10.71 1.67 4.49
#